data_AF-A0A822FBD3-F1
#
_entry.id   AF-A0A822FBD3-F1
#
_cell.length_a   1.000
_cell.length_b   1.000
_cell.length_c   1.000
_cell.angle_alpha   90.00
_cell.angle_beta   90.00
_cell.angle_gamma   90.00
#
_symmetry.space_group_name_H-M   'P 1'
#
loop_
_entity.id
_entity.type
_entity.pdbx_description
1 polymer ?
#
loop_
_entity_poly.entity_id
_entity_poly.type
_entity_poly.pdbx_seq_one_letter_code
_entity_poly.pdbx_strand_id
1 'polypeptide(L)'
;ELTSSDTVLYSILVNDIAVGFISFLRINQEHGTIEIGHVNFSSQLLQTRSATEANYLLLQYAFDILGYRRVEWKCTALNAKSRRAALRLGFQYEGTWIKSEVCKGRSRDNSYFSIVDDEWVQLKQEFQRWLNPMNFDSNGQQLTKLNAAQINPRSNKKMDNI
;
A
#
# COMPACT_ATOMS: atom_id res chain seq x y z
N GLU A 1 0.21 20.96 6.16
CA GLU A 1 -0.37 19.92 7.05
C GLU A 1 -1.64 19.36 6.41
N LEU A 2 -1.91 18.06 6.55
CA LEU A 2 -3.11 17.42 5.98
C LEU A 2 -4.16 17.22 7.10
N THR A 3 -5.27 17.96 7.11
CA THR A 3 -6.24 18.00 8.21
C THR A 3 -7.32 16.90 8.19
N SER A 4 -7.97 16.70 9.34
CA SER A 4 -8.73 15.52 9.79
C SER A 4 -10.02 15.14 9.02
N SER A 5 -10.39 15.81 7.92
CA SER A 5 -11.53 15.42 7.07
C SER A 5 -11.17 15.07 5.64
N ASP A 6 -9.90 15.23 5.26
CA ASP A 6 -9.58 15.49 3.87
C ASP A 6 -9.01 14.24 3.18
N THR A 7 -9.69 13.80 2.13
CA THR A 7 -9.07 12.92 1.15
C THR A 7 -8.09 13.75 0.34
N VAL A 8 -6.81 13.34 0.34
CA VAL A 8 -5.77 13.98 -0.47
C VAL A 8 -5.53 13.10 -1.67
N LEU A 9 -6.02 13.53 -2.83
CA LEU A 9 -5.93 12.80 -4.09
C LEU A 9 -4.67 13.19 -4.85
N TYR A 10 -3.93 12.19 -5.30
CA TYR A 10 -2.77 12.34 -6.18
C TYR A 10 -3.06 11.70 -7.54
N SER A 11 -2.80 12.44 -8.61
CA SER A 11 -2.74 11.91 -9.97
C SER A 11 -1.39 11.27 -10.21
N ILE A 12 -1.38 10.09 -10.85
CA ILE A 12 -0.15 9.38 -11.23
C ILE A 12 0.14 9.72 -12.69
N LEU A 13 1.29 10.37 -12.91
CA LEU A 13 1.80 10.74 -14.23
C LEU A 13 2.90 9.75 -14.63
N VAL A 14 2.81 9.19 -15.84
CA VAL A 14 3.91 8.44 -16.48
C VAL A 14 4.16 9.10 -17.82
N ASN A 15 5.38 9.60 -18.04
CA ASN A 15 5.74 10.42 -19.21
C ASN A 15 4.73 11.57 -19.44
N ASP A 16 4.42 12.31 -18.36
CA ASP A 16 3.45 13.42 -18.34
C ASP A 16 2.00 13.06 -18.68
N ILE A 17 1.67 11.77 -18.79
CA ILE A 17 0.31 11.29 -19.05
C ILE A 17 -0.32 10.80 -17.74
N ALA A 18 -1.51 11.29 -17.42
CA ALA A 18 -2.30 10.83 -16.29
C ALA A 18 -2.82 9.40 -16.53
N VAL A 19 -2.31 8.43 -15.76
CA VAL A 19 -2.60 6.99 -15.92
C VAL A 19 -3.28 6.36 -14.70
N GLY A 20 -3.67 7.16 -13.72
CA GLY A 20 -4.41 6.72 -12.55
C GLY A 20 -4.38 7.72 -11.41
N PHE A 21 -4.96 7.33 -10.27
CA PHE A 21 -4.91 8.09 -9.04
C PHE A 21 -4.79 7.19 -7.81
N ILE A 22 -4.28 7.78 -6.73
CA ILE A 22 -4.13 7.19 -5.40
C ILE A 22 -4.33 8.28 -4.35
N SER A 23 -4.83 7.95 -3.16
CA SER A 23 -5.09 8.94 -2.13
C SER A 23 -4.55 8.56 -0.77
N PHE A 24 -4.29 9.58 0.05
CA PHE A 24 -4.43 9.45 1.49
C PHE A 24 -5.84 9.79 1.93
N LEU A 25 -6.36 9.04 2.89
CA LEU A 25 -7.66 9.30 3.51
C LEU A 25 -7.65 8.83 4.98
N ARG A 26 -8.72 9.15 5.74
CA ARG A 26 -8.82 8.88 7.19
C ARG A 26 -7.58 9.33 7.98
N ILE A 27 -7.10 10.52 7.65
CA ILE A 27 -5.92 11.09 8.26
C ILE A 27 -6.25 11.43 9.72
N ASN A 28 -5.55 10.80 10.65
CA ASN A 28 -5.59 11.15 12.06
C ASN A 28 -4.18 11.58 12.49
N GLN A 29 -3.97 12.90 12.55
CA GLN A 29 -2.69 13.49 12.94
C GLN A 29 -2.34 13.18 14.40
N GLU A 30 -3.31 13.29 15.31
CA GLU A 30 -3.11 13.07 16.74
C GLU A 30 -2.58 11.66 17.03
N HIS A 31 -3.13 10.66 16.35
CA HIS A 31 -2.70 9.28 16.51
C HIS A 31 -1.58 8.86 15.54
N GLY A 32 -1.20 9.72 14.59
CA GLY A 32 -0.23 9.41 13.54
C GLY A 32 -0.67 8.23 12.65
N THR A 33 -1.95 8.15 12.29
CA THR A 33 -2.49 7.09 11.43
C THR A 33 -3.06 7.64 10.12
N ILE A 34 -2.86 6.93 9.01
CA ILE A 34 -3.32 7.34 7.69
C ILE A 34 -3.68 6.14 6.83
N GLU A 35 -4.69 6.23 5.96
CA GLU A 35 -5.05 5.16 5.02
C GLU A 35 -4.55 5.52 3.62
N ILE A 36 -3.89 4.58 2.95
CA ILE A 36 -3.75 4.61 1.48
C ILE A 36 -4.99 3.94 0.90
N GLY A 37 -5.74 4.70 0.11
CA GLY A 37 -6.98 4.21 -0.49
C GLY A 37 -7.37 4.98 -1.73
N HIS A 38 -8.61 4.77 -2.18
CA HIS A 38 -9.10 5.28 -3.46
C HIS A 38 -8.10 5.02 -4.61
N VAL A 39 -7.60 3.79 -4.73
CA VAL A 39 -6.62 3.41 -5.75
C VAL A 39 -7.36 3.07 -7.05
N ASN A 40 -7.09 3.81 -8.13
CA ASN A 40 -7.60 3.51 -9.46
C ASN A 40 -6.48 3.65 -10.49
N PHE A 41 -6.03 2.51 -11.01
CA PHE A 41 -4.95 2.45 -12.00
C PHE A 41 -5.53 2.04 -13.35
N SER A 42 -5.18 2.78 -14.40
CA SER A 42 -5.49 2.38 -15.76
C SER A 42 -4.77 1.08 -16.14
N SER A 43 -5.19 0.46 -17.24
CA SER A 43 -4.52 -0.73 -17.78
C SER A 43 -3.03 -0.51 -18.08
N GLN A 44 -2.62 0.74 -18.37
CA GLN A 44 -1.22 1.10 -18.62
C GLN A 44 -0.37 1.09 -17.35
N LEU A 45 -1.00 1.26 -16.19
CA LEU A 45 -0.30 1.32 -14.90
C LEU A 45 -0.36 -0.02 -14.14
N LEU A 46 -1.40 -0.81 -14.33
CA LEU A 46 -1.56 -2.09 -13.62
C LEU A 46 -0.38 -3.03 -13.84
N GLN A 47 0.15 -3.58 -12.73
CA GLN A 47 1.26 -4.54 -12.72
C GLN A 47 2.59 -4.01 -13.29
N THR A 48 2.77 -2.69 -13.33
CA THR A 48 4.03 -2.06 -13.74
C THR A 48 4.94 -1.70 -12.56
N ARG A 49 6.19 -1.35 -12.87
CA ARG A 49 7.14 -0.74 -11.92
C ARG A 49 6.55 0.54 -11.32
N SER A 50 6.02 1.43 -12.15
CA SER A 50 5.46 2.73 -11.74
C SER A 50 4.28 2.60 -10.78
N ALA A 51 3.45 1.57 -10.89
CA ALA A 51 2.39 1.31 -9.89
C ALA A 51 2.96 0.98 -8.50
N THR A 52 4.04 0.22 -8.45
CA THR A 52 4.70 -0.11 -7.17
C THR A 52 5.42 1.12 -6.62
N GLU A 53 6.07 1.90 -7.49
CA GLU A 53 6.73 3.16 -7.13
C GLU A 53 5.74 4.19 -6.56
N ALA A 54 4.56 4.36 -7.15
CA ALA A 54 3.53 5.25 -6.63
C ALA A 54 3.13 4.90 -5.18
N ASN A 55 2.96 3.60 -4.88
CA ASN A 55 2.67 3.17 -3.51
C ASN A 55 3.87 3.40 -2.58
N TYR A 56 5.09 3.11 -3.05
CA TYR A 56 6.31 3.35 -2.28
C TYR A 56 6.48 4.83 -1.93
N LEU A 57 6.25 5.75 -2.86
CA LEU A 57 6.36 7.18 -2.61
C LEU A 57 5.37 7.67 -1.54
N LEU A 58 4.13 7.16 -1.55
CA LEU A 58 3.18 7.47 -0.49
C LEU A 58 3.62 6.89 0.86
N LEU A 59 4.04 5.62 0.90
CA LEU A 59 4.56 5.01 2.14
C LEU A 59 5.75 5.80 2.67
N GLN A 60 6.70 6.14 1.80
CA GLN A 60 7.87 6.92 2.12
C GLN A 60 7.50 8.29 2.69
N TYR A 61 6.57 9.00 2.05
CA TYR A 61 6.12 10.29 2.53
C TYR A 61 5.44 10.20 3.90
N ALA A 62 4.57 9.19 4.10
CA ALA A 62 3.87 9.00 5.37
C ALA A 62 4.84 8.72 6.53
N PHE A 63 5.83 7.83 6.34
CA PHE A 63 6.76 7.46 7.41
C PHE A 63 7.93 8.44 7.55
N ASP A 64 8.65 8.74 6.46
CA ASP A 64 9.89 9.53 6.53
C ASP A 64 9.64 11.03 6.72
N ILE A 65 8.58 11.57 6.11
CA ILE A 65 8.34 13.03 6.06
C ILE A 65 7.28 13.44 7.07
N LEU A 66 6.15 12.74 7.09
CA LEU A 66 5.07 13.07 8.03
C LEU A 66 5.27 12.46 9.42
N GLY A 67 6.14 11.45 9.57
CA GLY A 67 6.40 10.79 10.85
C GLY A 67 5.23 9.98 11.39
N TYR A 68 4.34 9.50 10.50
CA TYR A 68 3.18 8.72 10.91
C TYR A 68 3.62 7.32 11.36
N ARG A 69 2.91 6.79 12.35
CA ARG A 69 3.24 5.52 12.98
C ARG A 69 2.55 4.34 12.33
N ARG A 70 1.53 4.60 11.51
CA ARG A 70 0.70 3.56 10.90
C ARG A 70 0.12 4.01 9.56
N VAL A 71 0.34 3.19 8.54
CA VAL A 71 -0.33 3.30 7.24
C VAL A 71 -1.27 2.12 7.06
N GLU A 72 -2.52 2.40 6.72
CA GLU A 72 -3.59 1.41 6.58
C GLU A 72 -3.94 1.14 5.12
N TRP A 73 -4.43 -0.06 4.87
CA TRP A 73 -5.07 -0.45 3.62
C TRP A 73 -6.36 -1.19 3.93
N LYS A 74 -7.48 -0.74 3.32
CA LYS A 74 -8.78 -1.39 3.45
C LYS A 74 -9.34 -1.79 2.10
N CYS A 75 -9.91 -2.98 2.00
CA CYS A 75 -10.64 -3.39 0.82
C CYS A 75 -11.78 -4.37 1.16
N THR A 76 -12.76 -4.51 0.26
CA THR A 76 -13.78 -5.56 0.40
C THR A 76 -13.10 -6.94 0.52
N ALA A 77 -13.59 -7.79 1.41
CA ALA A 77 -13.05 -9.14 1.62
C ALA A 77 -13.06 -9.99 0.33
N LEU A 78 -14.06 -9.76 -0.54
CA LEU A 78 -14.21 -10.38 -1.86
C LEU A 78 -13.24 -9.82 -2.93
N ASN A 79 -12.58 -8.69 -2.68
CA ASN A 79 -11.64 -8.09 -3.64
C ASN A 79 -10.25 -8.76 -3.55
N ALA A 80 -10.14 -9.96 -4.11
CA ALA A 80 -8.90 -10.73 -4.09
C ALA A 80 -7.70 -10.01 -4.74
N LYS A 81 -7.94 -9.16 -5.76
CA LYS A 81 -6.88 -8.38 -6.41
C LYS A 81 -6.27 -7.35 -5.45
N SER A 82 -7.11 -6.57 -4.77
CA SER A 82 -6.66 -5.57 -3.80
C SER A 82 -5.98 -6.20 -2.59
N ARG A 83 -6.52 -7.31 -2.06
CA ARG A 83 -5.89 -8.08 -0.98
C ARG A 83 -4.49 -8.57 -1.34
N ARG A 84 -4.31 -9.13 -2.54
CA ARG A 84 -2.99 -9.56 -3.02
C ARG A 84 -2.03 -8.38 -3.19
N ALA A 85 -2.53 -7.23 -3.63
CA ALA A 85 -1.70 -6.02 -3.73
C ALA A 85 -1.22 -5.55 -2.36
N ALA A 86 -2.10 -5.45 -1.37
CA ALA A 86 -1.74 -5.07 0.00
C ALA A 86 -0.65 -6.00 0.57
N LEU A 87 -0.86 -7.32 0.49
CA LEU A 87 0.12 -8.31 0.94
C LEU A 87 1.45 -8.18 0.18
N ARG A 88 1.42 -8.08 -1.16
CA ARG A 88 2.64 -7.91 -1.98
C ARG A 88 3.44 -6.67 -1.58
N LEU A 89 2.76 -5.58 -1.21
CA LEU A 89 3.37 -4.32 -0.78
C LEU A 89 3.90 -4.35 0.67
N GLY A 90 3.75 -5.48 1.37
CA GLY A 90 4.25 -5.65 2.74
C GLY A 90 3.23 -5.33 3.83
N PHE A 91 2.00 -4.93 3.48
CA PHE A 91 0.94 -4.73 4.47
C PHE A 91 0.56 -6.06 5.13
N GLN A 92 0.39 -6.02 6.44
CA GLN A 92 0.04 -7.16 7.28
C GLN A 92 -1.45 -7.24 7.50
N TYR A 93 -2.05 -8.42 7.32
CA TYR A 93 -3.48 -8.63 7.56
C TYR A 93 -3.79 -8.63 9.06
N GLU A 94 -4.76 -7.81 9.46
CA GLU A 94 -5.15 -7.64 10.86
C GLU A 94 -6.55 -8.19 11.17
N GLY A 95 -7.38 -8.38 10.16
CA GLY A 95 -8.71 -8.97 10.36
C GLY A 95 -9.70 -8.61 9.26
N THR A 96 -10.87 -9.24 9.33
CA THR A 96 -12.00 -8.92 8.48
C THR A 96 -13.17 -8.55 9.37
N TRP A 97 -13.71 -7.35 9.14
CA TRP A 97 -14.88 -6.87 9.85
C TRP A 97 -16.12 -7.29 9.07
N ILE A 98 -16.92 -8.14 9.70
CA ILE A 98 -18.13 -8.71 9.11
C ILE A 98 -19.25 -7.68 9.15
N LYS A 99 -19.98 -7.52 8.03
CA LYS A 99 -21.05 -6.54 7.84
C LYS A 99 -20.64 -5.10 8.19
N SER A 100 -19.37 -4.77 7.97
CA SER A 100 -18.79 -3.47 8.35
C SER A 100 -19.41 -2.27 7.64
N GLU A 101 -19.94 -2.46 6.43
CA GLU A 101 -20.53 -1.39 5.62
C GLU A 101 -21.73 -1.94 4.82
N VAL A 102 -22.65 -1.04 4.45
CA VAL A 102 -23.64 -1.27 3.39
C VAL A 102 -23.25 -0.41 2.20
N CYS A 103 -22.99 -1.04 1.06
CA CYS A 103 -22.59 -0.33 -0.16
C CYS A 103 -23.54 -0.74 -1.29
N LYS A 104 -24.20 0.24 -1.91
CA LYS A 104 -25.18 0.02 -3.00
C LYS A 104 -26.25 -1.03 -2.63
N GLY A 105 -26.79 -0.94 -1.41
CA GLY A 105 -27.83 -1.84 -0.91
C GLY A 105 -27.38 -3.25 -0.55
N ARG A 106 -26.07 -3.56 -0.57
CA ARG A 106 -25.52 -4.86 -0.20
C ARG A 106 -24.62 -4.74 1.02
N SER A 107 -24.70 -5.73 1.92
CA SER A 107 -23.76 -5.84 3.04
C SER A 107 -22.36 -6.15 2.54
N ARG A 108 -21.36 -5.57 3.20
CA ARG A 108 -19.95 -5.62 2.80
C ARG A 108 -19.06 -5.92 3.99
N ASP A 109 -18.33 -7.02 3.87
CA ASP A 109 -17.21 -7.35 4.74
C ASP A 109 -15.95 -6.65 4.22
N ASN A 110 -15.16 -6.07 5.12
CA ASN A 110 -13.91 -5.39 4.77
C ASN A 110 -12.72 -6.04 5.47
N SER A 111 -11.68 -6.35 4.70
CA SER A 111 -10.39 -6.81 5.19
C SER A 111 -9.49 -5.60 5.44
N TYR A 112 -8.85 -5.60 6.60
CA TYR A 112 -7.95 -4.54 7.07
C TYR A 112 -6.50 -5.03 7.08
N PHE A 113 -5.62 -4.15 6.64
CA PHE A 113 -4.19 -4.38 6.64
C PHE A 113 -3.43 -3.12 7.08
N SER A 114 -2.21 -3.28 7.57
CA SER A 114 -1.37 -2.14 7.97
C SER A 114 0.12 -2.38 7.75
N ILE A 115 0.87 -1.28 7.67
CA ILE A 115 2.30 -1.20 7.94
C ILE A 115 2.46 -0.26 9.13
N VAL A 116 3.34 -0.61 10.07
CA VAL A 116 3.70 0.27 11.19
C VAL A 116 5.14 0.76 11.03
N ASP A 117 5.46 1.86 11.72
CA ASP A 117 6.78 2.50 11.72
C ASP A 117 7.95 1.53 11.97
N ASP A 118 7.81 0.62 12.93
CA ASP A 118 8.82 -0.39 13.27
C ASP A 118 9.21 -1.32 12.10
N GLU A 119 8.36 -1.44 11.09
CA GLU A 119 8.56 -2.30 9.91
C GLU A 119 9.11 -1.54 8.71
N TRP A 120 9.02 -0.21 8.76
CA TRP A 120 9.26 0.63 7.60
C TRP A 120 10.71 0.57 7.15
N VAL A 121 11.68 0.49 8.07
CA VAL A 121 13.11 0.47 7.73
C VAL A 121 13.45 -0.70 6.80
N GLN A 122 13.01 -1.91 7.12
CA GLN A 122 13.28 -3.09 6.29
C GLN A 122 12.48 -3.06 4.99
N LEU A 123 11.22 -2.61 5.03
CA LEU A 123 10.38 -2.48 3.85
C LEU A 123 10.95 -1.46 2.86
N LYS A 124 11.42 -0.30 3.35
CA LYS A 124 12.04 0.74 2.54
C LYS A 124 13.27 0.22 1.79
N GLN A 125 14.15 -0.52 2.46
CA GLN A 125 15.31 -1.15 1.84
C GLN A 125 14.90 -2.13 0.74
N GLU A 126 13.88 -2.94 0.99
CA GLU A 126 13.34 -3.90 0.01
C GLU A 126 12.71 -3.20 -1.21
N PHE A 127 11.95 -2.12 -1.00
CA PHE A 127 11.42 -1.31 -2.09
C PHE A 127 12.54 -0.65 -2.91
N GLN A 128 13.55 -0.07 -2.26
CA GLN A 128 14.69 0.56 -2.94
C GLN A 128 15.50 -0.46 -3.76
N ARG A 129 15.73 -1.65 -3.21
CA ARG A 129 16.35 -2.77 -3.93
C ARG A 129 15.54 -3.17 -5.15
N TRP A 130 14.23 -3.36 -4.98
CA TRP A 130 13.36 -3.80 -6.07
C TRP A 130 13.17 -2.74 -7.15
N LEU A 131 13.05 -1.46 -6.76
CA LEU A 131 12.90 -0.31 -7.65
C LEU A 131 14.22 0.12 -8.30
N ASN A 132 15.36 -0.44 -7.92
CA ASN A 132 16.64 -0.15 -8.55
C ASN A 132 16.57 -0.47 -10.05
N PRO A 133 16.98 0.44 -10.97
CA PRO A 133 17.00 0.16 -12.40
C PRO A 133 17.72 -1.14 -12.78
N MET A 134 18.75 -1.53 -12.02
CA MET A 134 19.50 -2.78 -12.23
C MET A 134 18.68 -4.05 -11.96
N ASN A 135 17.51 -3.95 -11.32
CA ASN A 135 16.59 -5.07 -11.11
C ASN A 135 15.64 -5.29 -12.31
N PHE A 136 15.80 -4.56 -13.41
CA PHE A 136 14.96 -4.71 -14.60
C PHE A 136 15.82 -4.94 -15.85
N ASP A 137 15.39 -5.86 -16.71
CA ASP A 137 16.05 -6.09 -18.00
C ASP A 137 15.69 -5.02 -19.04
N SER A 138 16.25 -5.14 -20.25
CA SER A 138 15.98 -4.22 -21.36
C SER A 138 14.53 -4.18 -21.82
N ASN A 139 13.72 -5.19 -21.47
CA ASN A 139 12.30 -5.27 -21.77
C ASN A 139 11.42 -4.77 -20.62
N GLY A 140 12.03 -4.27 -19.52
CA GLY A 140 11.34 -3.81 -18.33
C GLY A 140 10.83 -4.94 -17.43
N GLN A 141 11.27 -6.17 -17.64
CA GLN A 141 10.90 -7.31 -16.81
C GLN A 141 11.79 -7.35 -15.55
N GLN A 142 11.16 -7.52 -14.39
CA GLN A 142 11.89 -7.62 -13.13
C GLN A 142 12.77 -8.89 -13.11
N LEU A 143 14.03 -8.74 -12.70
CA LEU A 143 14.99 -9.85 -12.49
C LEU A 143 14.68 -10.60 -11.20
N THR A 144 14.32 -9.86 -10.15
CA THR A 144 13.87 -10.41 -8.87
C THR A 144 12.54 -9.82 -8.46
N LYS A 145 11.76 -10.60 -7.71
CA LYS A 145 10.43 -10.19 -7.21
C LYS A 145 10.57 -9.25 -6.01
N LEU A 146 9.52 -8.46 -5.78
CA LEU A 146 9.33 -7.72 -4.54
C LEU A 146 8.94 -8.73 -3.45
N ASN A 147 9.73 -8.79 -2.39
CA ASN A 147 9.60 -9.71 -1.27
C ASN A 147 9.16 -8.99 0.02
N ALA A 148 8.57 -7.79 -0.10
CA ALA A 148 8.12 -6.97 1.03
C ALA A 148 7.24 -7.74 2.04
N ALA A 149 6.36 -8.63 1.53
CA ALA A 149 5.56 -9.51 2.37
C ALA A 149 6.39 -10.44 3.28
N GLN A 150 7.50 -10.97 2.77
CA GLN A 150 8.35 -11.95 3.46
C GLN A 150 9.34 -11.26 4.41
N ILE A 151 9.81 -10.08 4.04
CA ILE A 151 10.80 -9.33 4.83
C ILE A 151 10.15 -8.57 5.98
N ASN A 152 8.83 -8.30 5.91
CA ASN A 152 8.13 -7.63 7.01
C ASN A 152 8.29 -8.43 8.34
N PRO A 153 8.86 -7.83 9.41
CA PRO A 153 9.10 -8.52 10.68
C PRO A 153 7.86 -9.16 11.31
N ARG A 154 6.67 -8.58 11.12
CA ARG A 154 5.42 -9.10 11.66
C ARG A 154 4.89 -10.32 10.88
N SER A 155 5.33 -10.52 9.63
CA SER A 155 5.10 -11.78 8.91
C SER A 155 5.94 -12.93 9.47
N ASN A 156 7.17 -12.66 9.91
CA ASN A 156 8.10 -13.68 10.42
C ASN A 156 7.73 -14.18 11.83
N LYS A 157 7.19 -13.31 12.69
CA LYS A 157 6.75 -13.70 14.05
C LYS A 157 5.61 -14.73 14.11
N LYS A 158 4.89 -14.99 12.99
CA LYS A 158 3.89 -16.05 12.92
C LYS A 158 4.50 -17.46 12.74
N MET A 159 5.75 -17.58 12.31
CA MET A 159 6.42 -18.90 12.16
C MET A 159 7.10 -19.38 13.44
N ASP A 160 7.41 -18.49 14.39
CA ASP A 160 8.09 -18.85 15.65
C ASP A 160 7.13 -19.27 16.78
N ASN A 161 5.81 -19.25 16.55
CA ASN A 161 4.78 -19.56 17.55
C ASN A 161 3.86 -20.73 17.11
N ILE A 162 4.36 -21.66 16.29
CA ILE A 162 3.70 -22.92 15.96
C ILE A 162 4.65 -24.08 16.24
#